data_AF-A0AA47MWZ9-F1
#
_entry.id   AF-A0AA47MWZ9-F1
#
_cell.length_a   1.000
_cell.length_b   1.000
_cell.length_c   1.000
_cell.angle_alpha   90.00
_cell.angle_beta   90.00
_cell.angle_gamma   90.00
#
_symmetry.space_group_name_H-M   'P 1'
#
loop_
_entity.id
_entity.type
_entity.pdbx_description
1 polymer ?
#
loop_
_entity_poly.entity_id
_entity_poly.type
_entity_poly.pdbx_seq_one_letter_code
_entity_poly.pdbx_strand_id
1 'polypeptide(L)'
;MFHQFHVQVKDRKYLRFLWWKNRDMSTQPQEYRMKVLFFWCNIIPWLHKLWAQFIARDFYVDDGVTSAETVERAIQLAQERYVQRVVSAFTRKEFYRKCVAKVLAGMIRCQRC
;
A
#
# COMPACT_ATOMS: atom_id res chain seq x y z
N MET A 1 8.59 2.17 2.68
CA MET A 1 7.19 2.67 2.62
C MET A 1 6.21 1.88 3.52
N PHE A 2 6.17 0.55 3.45
CA PHE A 2 5.05 -0.25 3.99
C PHE A 2 4.94 -0.38 5.52
N HIS A 3 6.04 -0.27 6.26
CA HIS A 3 6.02 -0.29 7.73
C HIS A 3 5.34 0.94 8.37
N GLN A 4 5.01 1.95 7.57
CA GLN A 4 4.34 3.15 8.05
C GLN A 4 2.83 2.93 8.30
N PHE A 5 2.22 1.91 7.67
CA PHE A 5 0.78 1.67 7.72
C PHE A 5 0.40 0.63 8.75
N HIS A 6 0.23 1.07 9.99
CA HIS A 6 -0.15 0.20 11.10
C HIS A 6 -1.63 -0.19 11.04
N VAL A 7 -1.89 -1.49 11.14
CA VAL A 7 -3.25 -2.04 11.27
C VAL A 7 -3.77 -1.77 12.68
N GLN A 8 -4.92 -1.12 12.77
CA GLN A 8 -5.68 -0.90 14.00
C GLN A 8 -5.97 -2.24 14.67
N VAL A 9 -5.79 -2.29 15.99
CA VAL A 9 -5.89 -3.53 16.77
C VAL A 9 -7.19 -4.29 16.51
N LYS A 10 -8.32 -3.58 16.40
CA LYS A 10 -9.65 -4.15 16.14
C LYS A 10 -9.78 -4.84 14.77
N ASP A 11 -8.98 -4.43 13.78
CA ASP A 11 -9.04 -4.94 12.41
C ASP A 11 -8.05 -6.10 12.17
N ARG A 12 -7.04 -6.26 13.05
CA ARG A 12 -6.00 -7.31 12.90
C ARG A 12 -6.55 -8.73 12.88
N LYS A 13 -7.73 -8.96 13.47
CA LYS A 13 -8.39 -10.27 13.48
C LYS A 13 -8.81 -10.73 12.07
N TYR A 14 -8.96 -9.81 11.11
CA TYR A 14 -9.30 -10.16 9.73
C TYR A 14 -8.05 -10.46 8.88
N LEU A 15 -6.86 -10.07 9.35
CA LEU A 15 -5.59 -10.22 8.63
C LEU A 15 -4.72 -11.30 9.30
N ARG A 16 -5.28 -12.51 9.37
CA ARG A 16 -4.61 -13.70 9.90
C ARG A 16 -3.94 -14.50 8.80
N PHE A 17 -2.80 -15.08 9.11
CA PHE A 17 -2.14 -16.05 8.24
C PHE A 17 -1.50 -17.14 9.09
N LEU A 18 -1.33 -18.31 8.49
CA LEU A 18 -0.69 -19.47 9.09
C LEU A 18 0.79 -19.50 8.66
N TRP A 19 1.68 -19.83 9.59
CA TRP A 19 3.11 -19.91 9.31
C TRP A 19 3.80 -21.01 10.11
N TRP A 20 4.74 -21.71 9.46
CA TRP A 20 5.61 -22.70 10.09
C TRP A 20 6.94 -22.06 10.49
N LYS A 21 7.23 -22.05 11.80
CA LYS A 21 8.54 -21.60 12.27
C LYS A 21 9.63 -22.48 11.68
N ASN A 22 10.76 -21.86 11.33
CA ASN A 22 11.93 -22.53 10.78
C ASN A 22 11.67 -23.36 9.51
N ARG A 23 10.54 -23.11 8.80
CA ARG A 23 10.11 -23.87 7.62
C ARG A 23 9.86 -25.37 7.92
N ASP A 24 9.64 -25.73 9.18
CA ASP A 24 9.36 -27.10 9.57
C ASP A 24 7.88 -27.44 9.37
N MET A 25 7.56 -28.02 8.21
CA MET A 25 6.21 -28.42 7.82
C MET A 25 5.68 -29.66 8.57
N SER A 26 6.50 -30.33 9.39
CA SER A 26 6.06 -31.46 10.21
C SER A 26 5.25 -31.02 11.44
N THR A 27 5.39 -29.75 11.82
CA THR A 27 4.66 -29.15 12.95
C THR A 27 3.32 -28.56 12.51
N GLN A 28 2.41 -28.33 13.46
CA GLN A 28 1.20 -27.57 13.16
C GLN A 28 1.55 -26.10 12.89
N PRO A 29 0.97 -25.47 11.85
CA PRO A 29 1.20 -24.05 11.58
C PRO A 29 0.67 -23.19 12.73
N GLN A 30 1.39 -22.11 13.03
CA GLN A 30 0.97 -21.13 14.03
C GLN A 30 0.20 -19.98 13.36
N GLU A 31 -0.84 -19.48 14.04
CA GLU A 31 -1.57 -18.29 13.60
C GLU A 31 -0.77 -17.01 13.93
N TYR A 32 -0.62 -16.14 12.94
CA TYR A 32 -0.07 -14.81 13.06
C TYR A 32 -1.07 -13.76 12.60
N ARG A 33 -0.89 -12.53 13.09
CA ARG A 33 -1.72 -11.37 12.74
C ARG A 33 -0.84 -10.25 12.20
N MET A 34 -1.23 -9.69 11.06
CA MET A 34 -0.53 -8.56 10.49
C MET A 34 -0.66 -7.32 11.38
N LYS A 35 0.47 -6.71 11.73
CA LYS A 35 0.53 -5.41 12.42
C LYS A 35 0.64 -4.24 11.44
N VAL A 36 1.09 -4.51 10.23
CA VAL A 36 1.28 -3.53 9.15
C VAL A 36 0.59 -4.03 7.88
N LEU A 37 0.02 -3.13 7.10
CA LEU A 37 -0.67 -3.48 5.87
C LEU A 37 0.34 -3.66 4.74
N PHE A 38 0.41 -4.88 4.18
CA PHE A 38 1.19 -5.16 2.98
C PHE A 38 0.39 -4.75 1.75
N PHE A 39 1.01 -4.01 0.84
CA PHE A 39 0.30 -3.28 -0.20
C PHE A 39 -0.03 -4.19 -1.39
N TRP A 40 -1.26 -4.66 -1.48
CA TRP A 40 -1.84 -5.17 -2.73
C TRP A 40 -3.31 -4.78 -2.85
N CYS A 41 -3.66 -3.61 -2.33
CA CYS A 41 -5.00 -3.09 -2.54
C CYS A 41 -4.94 -2.24 -3.82
N ASN A 42 -5.71 -2.60 -4.84
CA ASN A 42 -5.90 -1.78 -6.05
C ASN A 42 -6.62 -0.47 -5.68
N ILE A 43 -5.88 0.48 -5.12
CA ILE A 43 -6.36 1.82 -4.71
C ILE A 43 -6.08 2.88 -5.77
N ILE A 44 -5.44 2.48 -6.88
CA ILE A 44 -5.25 3.24 -8.12
C ILE A 44 -6.55 3.97 -8.55
N PRO A 45 -7.78 3.38 -8.44
CA PRO A 45 -9.01 4.10 -8.81
C PRO A 45 -9.42 5.25 -7.88
N TRP A 46 -8.84 5.37 -6.67
CA TRP A 46 -9.17 6.42 -5.69
C TRP A 46 -8.14 7.52 -5.60
N LEU A 47 -6.91 7.28 -6.07
CA LEU A 47 -5.99 8.37 -6.41
C LEU A 47 -6.51 9.21 -7.59
N HIS A 48 -7.63 8.79 -8.19
CA HIS A 48 -8.12 9.32 -9.46
C HIS A 48 -8.59 10.78 -9.47
N LYS A 49 -8.78 11.36 -8.28
CA LYS A 49 -9.10 12.78 -8.10
C LYS A 49 -7.89 13.65 -7.72
N LEU A 50 -6.73 13.04 -7.50
CA LEU A 50 -5.49 13.70 -7.07
C LEU A 50 -4.35 13.57 -8.08
N TRP A 51 -4.60 13.05 -9.29
CA TRP A 51 -3.57 12.74 -10.29
C TRP A 51 -2.73 13.96 -10.65
N ALA A 52 -1.55 14.05 -10.04
CA ALA A 52 -0.40 14.55 -10.76
C ALA A 52 -0.12 13.56 -11.91
N GLN A 53 0.16 14.06 -13.11
CA GLN A 53 0.46 13.24 -14.29
C GLN A 53 1.49 12.13 -13.98
N PHE A 54 2.45 12.43 -13.11
CA PHE A 54 3.45 11.48 -12.60
C PHE A 54 2.85 10.21 -11.98
N ILE A 55 1.79 10.27 -11.18
CA ILE A 55 1.25 9.05 -10.56
C ILE A 55 0.50 8.18 -11.55
N ALA A 56 -0.08 8.80 -12.59
CA ALA A 56 -0.79 8.07 -13.60
C ALA A 56 0.16 7.36 -14.58
N ARG A 57 1.36 7.92 -14.81
CA ARG A 57 2.25 7.49 -15.89
C ARG A 57 3.55 6.84 -15.40
N ASP A 58 4.05 7.33 -14.28
CA ASP A 58 5.44 7.17 -13.85
C ASP A 58 5.55 6.49 -12.47
N PHE A 59 4.44 6.05 -11.88
CA PHE A 59 4.41 5.38 -10.57
C PHE A 59 3.83 3.97 -10.66
N TYR A 60 4.58 2.98 -10.18
CA TYR A 60 4.20 1.57 -10.16
C TYR A 60 4.48 0.95 -8.79
N VAL A 61 3.42 0.47 -8.15
CA VAL A 61 3.43 -0.17 -6.82
C VAL A 61 4.01 0.71 -5.72
N ASP A 62 5.33 0.76 -5.59
CA ASP A 62 6.08 1.58 -4.65
C ASP A 62 7.18 2.44 -5.27
N ASP A 63 7.43 2.27 -6.56
CA ASP A 63 8.45 2.99 -7.31
C ASP A 63 7.81 4.11 -8.14
N GLY A 64 8.46 5.26 -8.15
CA GLY A 64 8.16 6.37 -9.06
C GLY A 64 9.39 6.70 -9.88
N VAL A 65 9.32 6.60 -11.20
CA VAL A 65 10.43 6.86 -12.12
C VAL A 65 9.97 7.69 -13.31
N THR A 66 10.61 8.82 -13.53
CA THR A 66 10.42 9.68 -14.71
C THR A 66 11.76 9.96 -15.37
N SER A 67 11.77 10.18 -16.68
CA SER A 67 12.95 10.64 -17.42
C SER A 67 12.92 12.16 -17.60
N ALA A 68 14.09 12.76 -17.81
CA ALA A 68 14.26 14.15 -18.16
C ALA A 68 15.46 14.29 -19.11
N GLU A 69 15.41 15.28 -20.01
CA GLU A 69 16.46 15.50 -21.03
C GLU A 69 17.74 16.11 -20.45
N THR A 70 17.64 16.79 -19.29
CA THR A 70 18.79 17.42 -18.63
C THR A 70 18.81 17.11 -17.13
N VAL A 71 20.00 17.21 -16.52
CA VAL A 71 20.20 16.99 -15.08
C VAL A 71 19.43 18.03 -14.27
N GLU A 72 19.44 19.29 -14.68
CA GLU A 72 18.74 20.39 -14.02
C GLU A 72 17.23 20.13 -14.00
N ARG A 73 16.67 19.64 -15.12
CA ARG A 73 15.25 19.31 -15.20
C ARG A 73 14.92 18.10 -14.32
N ALA A 74 15.79 17.09 -14.26
CA ALA A 74 15.63 15.95 -13.37
C ALA A 74 15.60 16.36 -11.89
N ILE A 75 16.53 17.25 -11.48
CA ILE A 75 16.57 17.79 -10.11
C ILE A 75 15.30 18.59 -9.81
N GLN A 76 14.87 19.45 -10.73
CA GLN A 76 13.65 20.24 -10.56
C GLN A 76 12.44 19.33 -10.38
N LEU A 77 12.25 18.31 -11.24
CA LEU A 77 11.16 17.35 -11.13
C LEU A 77 11.16 16.58 -9.81
N ALA A 78 12.34 16.17 -9.33
CA ALA A 78 12.47 15.51 -8.02
C ALA A 78 12.07 16.41 -6.84
N GLN A 79 12.30 17.72 -6.98
CA GLN A 79 11.96 18.73 -5.97
C GLN A 79 10.53 19.27 -6.10
N GLU A 80 9.87 19.06 -7.25
CA GLU A 80 8.52 19.57 -7.48
C GLU A 80 7.52 18.98 -6.47
N ARG A 81 6.59 19.85 -6.02
CA ARG A 81 5.67 19.53 -4.92
C ARG A 81 4.73 18.36 -5.22
N TYR A 82 4.56 17.94 -6.47
CA TYR A 82 3.67 16.84 -6.80
C TYR A 82 4.19 15.50 -6.26
N VAL A 83 5.49 15.20 -6.37
CA VAL A 83 6.11 13.98 -5.80
C VAL A 83 5.94 13.99 -4.28
N GLN A 84 6.25 15.12 -3.65
CA GLN A 84 6.13 15.30 -2.20
C GLN A 84 4.66 15.21 -1.72
N ARG A 85 3.70 15.73 -2.49
CA ARG A 85 2.26 15.63 -2.19
C ARG A 85 1.76 14.20 -2.29
N VAL A 86 2.34 13.39 -3.17
CA VAL A 86 1.99 11.98 -3.30
C VAL A 86 2.52 11.21 -2.11
N VAL A 87 3.79 11.37 -1.78
CA VAL A 87 4.41 10.71 -0.63
C VAL A 87 3.66 11.07 0.66
N SER A 88 3.28 12.34 0.83
CA SER A 88 2.44 12.77 1.97
C SER A 88 0.97 12.33 1.85
N ALA A 89 0.43 12.10 0.65
CA ALA A 89 -0.91 11.54 0.50
C ALA A 89 -0.98 10.10 1.01
N PHE A 90 0.08 9.32 0.82
CA PHE A 90 0.19 7.97 1.34
C PHE A 90 0.15 7.96 2.87
N THR A 91 0.78 8.90 3.57
CA THR A 91 0.84 8.90 5.05
C THR A 91 -0.47 9.30 5.76
N ARG A 92 -1.52 9.71 5.03
CA ARG A 92 -2.77 10.21 5.65
C ARG A 92 -3.64 9.08 6.22
N LYS A 93 -4.22 9.29 7.41
CA LYS A 93 -5.19 8.37 8.06
C LYS A 93 -6.36 7.95 7.16
N GLU A 94 -6.77 8.81 6.25
CA GLU A 94 -7.87 8.54 5.32
C GLU A 94 -7.51 7.46 4.28
N PHE A 95 -6.24 7.44 3.85
CA PHE A 95 -5.70 6.41 2.98
C PHE A 95 -5.79 5.03 3.65
N TYR A 96 -5.32 4.92 4.90
CA TYR A 96 -5.45 3.71 5.71
C TYR A 96 -6.90 3.21 5.81
N ARG A 97 -7.86 4.09 6.13
CA ARG A 97 -9.28 3.72 6.25
C ARG A 97 -9.83 3.12 4.96
N LYS A 98 -9.49 3.70 3.80
CA LYS A 98 -9.94 3.22 2.49
C LYS A 98 -9.31 1.88 2.12
N CYS A 99 -8.02 1.69 2.40
CA CYS A 99 -7.34 0.42 2.16
C CYS A 99 -7.97 -0.72 2.98
N VAL A 100 -8.16 -0.52 4.28
CA VAL A 100 -8.75 -1.54 5.17
C VAL A 100 -10.19 -1.86 4.74
N ALA A 101 -11.00 -0.85 4.44
CA ALA A 101 -12.37 -1.07 3.98
C ALA A 101 -12.44 -1.95 2.72
N LYS A 102 -11.54 -1.76 1.74
CA LYS A 102 -11.48 -2.59 0.54
C LYS A 102 -11.01 -4.02 0.83
N VAL A 103 -9.98 -4.20 1.66
CA VAL A 103 -9.50 -5.53 2.04
C VAL A 103 -10.60 -6.32 2.74
N LEU A 104 -11.30 -5.69 3.69
CA LEU A 104 -12.43 -6.31 4.37
C LEU A 104 -13.60 -6.60 3.41
N ALA A 105 -13.96 -5.66 2.52
CA ALA A 105 -15.04 -5.87 1.55
C ALA A 105 -14.71 -6.97 0.51
N GLY A 106 -13.43 -7.13 0.14
CA GLY A 106 -12.96 -8.22 -0.71
C GLY A 106 -13.04 -9.57 0.00
N MET A 107 -12.62 -9.63 1.27
CA MET A 107 -12.72 -10.84 2.10
C MET A 107 -14.18 -11.28 2.32
N ILE A 108 -15.10 -10.33 2.58
CA ILE A 108 -16.53 -10.64 2.75
C ILE A 108 -17.14 -11.21 1.46
N ARG A 109 -16.71 -10.72 0.28
CA ARG A 109 -17.18 -11.24 -1.00
C ARG A 109 -16.67 -12.66 -1.28
N CYS A 110 -15.42 -12.93 -0.94
CA CYS A 110 -14.81 -14.26 -1.13
C CYS A 110 -15.44 -15.35 -0.25
N GLN A 111 -15.99 -14.99 0.93
CA GLN A 111 -16.67 -15.93 1.83
C GLN A 111 -18.11 -16.27 1.43
N ARG A 112 -18.64 -15.69 0.35
CA ARG A 112 -19.99 -16.00 -0.18
C ARG A 112 -19.95 -16.73 -1.53
N CYS A 113 -18.77 -17.22 -1.93
CA CYS A 113 -18.57 -18.06 -3.10
C CYS A 113 -18.44 -19.52 -2.67
#